data_AF-A0ABD7HE57-F1
#
_entry.id   AF-A0ABD7HE57-F1
#
_cell.length_a   1.000
_cell.length_b   1.000
_cell.length_c   1.000
_cell.angle_alpha   90.00
_cell.angle_beta   90.00
_cell.angle_gamma   90.00
#
_symmetry.space_group_name_H-M   'P 1'
#
loop_
_entity.id
_entity.type
_entity.pdbx_description
1 polymer ?
#
loop_
_entity_poly.entity_id
_entity_poly.type
_entity_poly.pdbx_seq_one_letter_code
_entity_poly.pdbx_strand_id
1 'polypeptide(L)'
;GGEGGSGGAGGNAGGAGTGGTAGSGGAGGFGGNGADGGNGGNGGNGGFGGINGTFGTNGAGGTGGLGTLLGGHNGNIGLNGATGGIGSTTLTNATVPLQLVNTTEPVVFISLNGGQMVPVLLDTGSTGLVMDSQFLTQNFGPVIGTGTAGYAGGLTYNYNTYSTTVDFGNGLLTLPTSVNVVTSSSPGTLGNFLSRSGAVGVLGIGPNNGFPGTSSIVTAMPGLLNNGVLIDESAGILQFGPNTLTGGITISGAPISTVAVQIDNGPLQQAPVMFDSGGINGTIPSALASLPSGGFVPAGTTISVYTSDGQTLLYSYTTTATNTPFVTSGGVMNTGHVPFAQQPIYVSYSPTAIGTTTFN
;
A
#
# COMPACT_ATOMS: atom_id res chain seq x y z
N GLY A 1 -10.10 17.96 22.24
CA GLY A 1 -10.64 16.60 22.44
C GLY A 1 -11.69 16.38 21.38
N GLY A 2 -11.72 15.22 20.73
CA GLY A 2 -12.74 14.90 19.73
C GLY A 2 -14.04 14.46 20.42
N GLU A 3 -15.18 14.83 19.86
CA GLU A 3 -16.49 14.32 20.27
C GLU A 3 -16.57 12.79 20.04
N GLY A 4 -17.21 12.06 20.95
CA GLY A 4 -17.29 10.59 20.91
C GLY A 4 -18.07 10.07 19.69
N GLY A 5 -17.66 8.91 19.17
CA GLY A 5 -18.31 8.25 18.03
C GLY A 5 -19.69 7.70 18.37
N SER A 6 -20.63 7.75 17.41
CA SER A 6 -21.97 7.19 17.53
C SER A 6 -21.96 5.65 17.60
N GLY A 7 -22.81 5.07 18.44
CA GLY A 7 -22.94 3.61 18.59
C GLY A 7 -23.51 2.89 17.37
N GLY A 8 -23.18 1.59 17.22
CA GLY A 8 -23.68 0.75 16.13
C GLY A 8 -25.18 0.46 16.24
N ALA A 9 -25.85 0.31 15.09
CA ALA A 9 -27.28 -0.02 15.04
C ALA A 9 -27.56 -1.48 15.46
N GLY A 10 -28.71 -1.72 16.11
CA GLY A 10 -29.19 -3.08 16.38
C GLY A 10 -29.64 -3.82 15.12
N GLY A 11 -29.59 -5.15 15.13
CA GLY A 11 -30.03 -5.97 14.01
C GLY A 11 -31.56 -5.98 13.85
N ASN A 12 -32.05 -5.79 12.61
CA ASN A 12 -33.47 -5.90 12.31
C ASN A 12 -33.97 -7.34 12.49
N ALA A 13 -35.20 -7.49 12.96
CA ALA A 13 -35.85 -8.80 13.07
C ALA A 13 -36.32 -9.30 11.70
N GLY A 14 -36.12 -10.60 11.42
CA GLY A 14 -36.86 -11.28 10.35
C GLY A 14 -38.34 -11.47 10.73
N GLY A 15 -39.17 -11.85 9.75
CA GLY A 15 -40.65 -11.87 9.85
C GLY A 15 -41.28 -12.74 10.95
N ALA A 16 -40.49 -13.43 11.78
CA ALA A 16 -40.95 -14.21 12.93
C ALA A 16 -40.07 -14.06 14.20
N GLY A 17 -39.14 -13.11 14.25
CA GLY A 17 -38.22 -12.93 15.39
C GLY A 17 -38.35 -11.57 16.08
N THR A 18 -37.82 -11.45 17.29
CA THR A 18 -37.53 -10.16 17.94
C THR A 18 -36.17 -9.65 17.45
N GLY A 19 -36.07 -8.37 17.06
CA GLY A 19 -34.81 -7.77 16.61
C GLY A 19 -33.72 -7.82 17.68
N GLY A 20 -32.46 -7.84 17.25
CA GLY A 20 -31.32 -7.84 18.16
C GLY A 20 -31.21 -6.50 18.90
N THR A 21 -30.92 -6.52 20.20
CA THR A 21 -30.64 -5.30 20.98
C THR A 21 -29.48 -4.54 20.34
N ALA A 22 -29.59 -3.20 20.24
CA ALA A 22 -28.48 -2.36 19.78
C ALA A 22 -27.23 -2.57 20.64
N GLY A 23 -26.05 -2.54 20.02
CA GLY A 23 -24.79 -2.65 20.74
C GLY A 23 -24.42 -1.35 21.45
N SER A 24 -23.48 -1.45 22.39
CA SER A 24 -23.02 -0.29 23.16
C SER A 24 -22.30 0.72 22.26
N GLY A 25 -22.50 2.02 22.52
CA GLY A 25 -21.73 3.08 21.87
C GLY A 25 -20.23 2.97 22.17
N GLY A 26 -19.40 3.42 21.23
CA GLY A 26 -17.95 3.45 21.41
C GLY A 26 -17.53 4.43 22.51
N ALA A 27 -16.39 4.17 23.16
CA ALA A 27 -15.82 5.10 24.12
C ALA A 27 -15.28 6.35 23.41
N GLY A 28 -15.44 7.54 24.01
CA GLY A 28 -14.87 8.78 23.47
C GLY A 28 -13.33 8.73 23.40
N GLY A 29 -12.76 9.28 22.33
CA GLY A 29 -11.30 9.34 22.16
C GLY A 29 -10.65 10.38 23.09
N PHE A 30 -9.46 10.08 23.60
CA PHE A 30 -8.61 11.08 24.25
C PHE A 30 -8.08 12.09 23.22
N GLY A 31 -7.72 13.30 23.68
CA GLY A 31 -7.31 14.41 22.81
C GLY A 31 -6.29 14.02 21.74
N GLY A 32 -6.72 14.04 20.48
CA GLY A 32 -5.91 13.71 19.32
C GLY A 32 -6.32 12.41 18.61
N ASN A 33 -7.05 11.47 19.21
CA ASN A 33 -7.42 10.21 18.53
C ASN A 33 -8.91 10.17 18.12
N GLY A 34 -9.21 9.49 17.00
CA GLY A 34 -10.59 9.13 16.65
C GLY A 34 -11.18 8.14 17.65
N ALA A 35 -12.50 8.19 17.89
CA ALA A 35 -13.18 7.25 18.78
C ALA A 35 -13.45 5.91 18.08
N ASP A 36 -13.30 4.78 18.77
CA ASP A 36 -13.68 3.48 18.20
C ASP A 36 -15.20 3.39 17.97
N GLY A 37 -15.63 2.67 16.92
CA GLY A 37 -17.03 2.43 16.64
C GLY A 37 -17.65 1.46 17.65
N GLY A 38 -18.91 1.66 18.02
CA GLY A 38 -19.61 0.73 18.91
C GLY A 38 -19.77 -0.67 18.31
N ASN A 39 -19.75 -1.73 19.11
CA ASN A 39 -19.99 -3.09 18.60
C ASN A 39 -21.42 -3.24 18.05
N GLY A 40 -21.62 -4.16 17.10
CA GLY A 40 -22.94 -4.53 16.60
C GLY A 40 -23.71 -5.36 17.63
N GLY A 41 -25.03 -5.19 17.70
CA GLY A 41 -25.92 -6.11 18.44
C GLY A 41 -25.91 -7.53 17.85
N ASN A 42 -26.54 -8.51 18.51
CA ASN A 42 -26.70 -9.86 17.94
C ASN A 42 -27.32 -9.79 16.53
N GLY A 43 -26.55 -10.21 15.51
CA GLY A 43 -26.96 -10.14 14.10
C GLY A 43 -26.94 -8.74 13.47
N GLY A 44 -26.32 -7.73 14.11
CA GLY A 44 -26.18 -6.36 13.59
C GLY A 44 -24.75 -6.01 13.15
N ASN A 45 -24.63 -5.00 12.29
CA ASN A 45 -23.35 -4.44 11.86
C ASN A 45 -22.66 -3.68 13.00
N GLY A 46 -21.33 -3.75 13.06
CA GLY A 46 -20.54 -2.84 13.91
C GLY A 46 -20.72 -1.38 13.50
N GLY A 47 -20.56 -0.46 14.44
CA GLY A 47 -20.52 0.98 14.19
C GLY A 47 -19.21 1.39 13.52
N PHE A 48 -19.23 2.50 12.78
CA PHE A 48 -18.03 3.10 12.21
C PHE A 48 -17.23 3.81 13.31
N GLY A 49 -15.90 3.70 13.28
CA GLY A 49 -15.03 4.55 14.08
C GLY A 49 -15.22 6.03 13.70
N GLY A 50 -15.07 6.92 14.69
CA GLY A 50 -15.17 8.35 14.48
C GLY A 50 -14.09 8.87 13.51
N ILE A 51 -14.49 9.81 12.66
CA ILE A 51 -13.57 10.57 11.81
C ILE A 51 -12.71 11.46 12.72
N ASN A 52 -11.39 11.42 12.50
CA ASN A 52 -10.33 12.16 13.19
C ASN A 52 -10.78 13.47 13.86
N GLY A 53 -10.65 13.54 15.18
CA GLY A 53 -10.50 14.82 15.88
C GLY A 53 -9.04 15.23 15.79
N THR A 54 -8.74 16.42 15.26
CA THR A 54 -7.41 16.97 14.96
C THR A 54 -6.23 16.27 15.68
N PHE A 55 -5.35 15.64 14.89
CA PHE A 55 -4.02 15.12 15.25
C PHE A 55 -3.84 13.63 15.65
N GLY A 56 -4.61 12.66 15.13
CA GLY A 56 -4.29 11.23 15.37
C GLY A 56 -5.05 10.19 14.57
N THR A 57 -4.89 8.92 14.96
CA THR A 57 -5.31 7.73 14.21
C THR A 57 -6.83 7.60 14.16
N ASN A 58 -7.37 7.06 13.05
CA ASN A 58 -8.79 6.70 12.95
C ASN A 58 -9.14 5.69 14.05
N GLY A 59 -10.32 5.82 14.66
CA GLY A 59 -10.84 4.78 15.53
C GLY A 59 -11.14 3.51 14.74
N ALA A 60 -10.93 2.35 15.34
CA ALA A 60 -11.27 1.08 14.71
C ALA A 60 -12.81 0.97 14.53
N GLY A 61 -13.26 0.31 13.47
CA GLY A 61 -14.67 -0.07 13.35
C GLY A 61 -15.07 -1.06 14.45
N GLY A 62 -16.31 -1.01 14.90
CA GLY A 62 -16.83 -1.95 15.88
C GLY A 62 -16.90 -3.38 15.33
N THR A 63 -16.76 -4.38 16.20
CA THR A 63 -16.94 -5.79 15.81
C THR A 63 -18.43 -6.06 15.49
N GLY A 64 -18.71 -6.75 14.39
CA GLY A 64 -20.08 -7.21 14.08
C GLY A 64 -20.56 -8.24 15.11
N GLY A 65 -21.87 -8.32 15.35
CA GLY A 65 -22.41 -9.21 16.38
C GLY A 65 -22.18 -10.71 16.09
N LEU A 66 -22.05 -11.51 17.14
CA LEU A 66 -21.98 -12.97 17.04
C LEU A 66 -23.30 -13.52 16.45
N GLY A 67 -23.21 -14.22 15.32
CA GLY A 67 -24.34 -14.99 14.77
C GLY A 67 -24.69 -16.17 15.69
N THR A 68 -25.98 -16.49 15.84
CA THR A 68 -26.40 -17.67 16.61
C THR A 68 -26.21 -18.95 15.80
N LEU A 69 -25.94 -20.06 16.51
CA LEU A 69 -25.65 -21.40 15.97
C LEU A 69 -26.78 -22.03 15.11
N LEU A 70 -27.92 -21.35 14.94
CA LEU A 70 -29.13 -21.87 14.30
C LEU A 70 -29.69 -20.94 13.19
N GLY A 71 -28.84 -20.21 12.47
CA GLY A 71 -29.21 -19.59 11.20
C GLY A 71 -29.28 -18.06 11.18
N GLY A 72 -28.27 -17.38 11.72
CA GLY A 72 -28.03 -15.97 11.38
C GLY A 72 -27.72 -15.85 9.89
N HIS A 73 -28.57 -15.14 9.14
CA HIS A 73 -28.33 -14.81 7.74
C HIS A 73 -26.96 -14.14 7.60
N ASN A 74 -26.13 -14.66 6.69
CA ASN A 74 -25.03 -13.93 6.08
C ASN A 74 -25.57 -12.55 5.68
N GLY A 75 -24.95 -11.47 6.16
CA GLY A 75 -25.37 -10.09 5.92
C GLY A 75 -25.29 -9.73 4.44
N ASN A 76 -26.25 -10.22 3.66
CA ASN A 76 -26.50 -9.75 2.32
C ASN A 76 -27.34 -8.47 2.40
N ILE A 77 -27.08 -7.59 1.44
CA ILE A 77 -27.88 -6.44 0.98
C ILE A 77 -28.00 -5.22 1.91
N GLY A 78 -27.04 -4.29 1.76
CA GLY A 78 -27.25 -2.86 1.95
C GLY A 78 -27.49 -2.18 0.60
N LEU A 79 -28.69 -1.63 0.41
CA LEU A 79 -29.06 -0.84 -0.76
C LEU A 79 -28.17 0.43 -0.81
N ASN A 80 -27.31 0.55 -1.82
CA ASN A 80 -26.39 1.68 -2.14
C ASN A 80 -25.00 1.74 -1.46
N GLY A 81 -24.41 0.60 -1.05
CA GLY A 81 -22.98 0.53 -0.69
C GLY A 81 -22.34 -0.75 -1.24
N ALA A 82 -21.10 -0.65 -1.71
CA ALA A 82 -20.31 -1.81 -2.13
C ALA A 82 -20.33 -2.91 -1.06
N THR A 83 -20.45 -4.17 -1.48
CA THR A 83 -20.51 -5.34 -0.60
C THR A 83 -19.18 -5.50 0.12
N GLY A 84 -19.13 -5.22 1.42
CA GLY A 84 -17.99 -5.62 2.25
C GLY A 84 -17.99 -7.14 2.37
N GLY A 85 -17.23 -7.83 1.53
CA GLY A 85 -17.09 -9.28 1.67
C GLY A 85 -16.34 -9.61 2.96
N ILE A 86 -16.73 -10.71 3.58
CA ILE A 86 -16.02 -11.34 4.70
C ILE A 86 -14.75 -11.97 4.13
N GLY A 87 -13.66 -11.21 4.08
CA GLY A 87 -12.33 -11.76 3.86
C GLY A 87 -12.00 -12.77 4.96
N SER A 88 -11.30 -13.86 4.62
CA SER A 88 -11.01 -14.94 5.56
C SER A 88 -10.20 -14.43 6.75
N THR A 89 -10.81 -14.36 7.93
CA THR A 89 -10.17 -13.94 9.19
C THR A 89 -9.24 -15.00 9.78
N THR A 90 -9.09 -16.15 9.11
CA THR A 90 -8.28 -17.29 9.57
C THR A 90 -6.92 -17.39 8.88
N LEU A 91 -6.71 -16.68 7.78
CA LEU A 91 -5.43 -16.71 7.06
C LEU A 91 -4.41 -15.83 7.77
N THR A 92 -3.25 -16.41 8.09
CA THR A 92 -2.10 -15.66 8.57
C THR A 92 -1.32 -15.05 7.41
N ASN A 93 -1.19 -15.81 6.33
CA ASN A 93 -0.50 -15.44 5.11
C ASN A 93 -1.31 -15.88 3.89
N ALA A 94 -1.15 -15.16 2.79
CA ALA A 94 -1.72 -15.52 1.50
C ALA A 94 -0.85 -15.02 0.36
N THR A 95 -0.73 -15.79 -0.70
CA THR A 95 0.13 -15.45 -1.85
C THR A 95 -0.70 -15.25 -3.10
N VAL A 96 -0.34 -14.24 -3.88
CA VAL A 96 -0.87 -13.99 -5.23
C VAL A 96 0.27 -13.93 -6.25
N PRO A 97 0.00 -14.22 -7.54
CA PRO A 97 0.99 -14.06 -8.58
C PRO A 97 1.46 -12.61 -8.71
N LEU A 98 2.77 -12.45 -8.88
CA LEU A 98 3.42 -11.21 -9.26
C LEU A 98 4.04 -11.42 -10.65
N GLN A 99 3.60 -10.63 -11.63
CA GLN A 99 4.10 -10.70 -12.99
C GLN A 99 5.16 -9.63 -13.21
N LEU A 100 6.40 -10.03 -13.50
CA LEU A 100 7.39 -9.10 -14.04
C LEU A 100 7.14 -8.82 -15.51
N VAL A 101 6.87 -7.55 -15.84
CA VAL A 101 6.73 -7.05 -17.21
C VAL A 101 7.96 -6.22 -17.56
N ASN A 102 8.51 -6.44 -18.76
CA ASN A 102 9.67 -5.70 -19.27
C ASN A 102 10.85 -5.64 -18.27
N THR A 103 11.06 -6.76 -17.57
CA THR A 103 12.11 -6.99 -16.54
C THR A 103 11.96 -6.17 -15.26
N THR A 104 11.48 -4.93 -15.32
CA THR A 104 11.56 -3.97 -14.21
C THR A 104 10.21 -3.65 -13.57
N GLU A 105 9.10 -4.11 -14.16
CA GLU A 105 7.77 -3.69 -13.74
C GLU A 105 7.03 -4.82 -13.02
N PRO A 106 7.00 -4.82 -11.67
CA PRO A 106 6.21 -5.77 -10.89
C PRO A 106 4.72 -5.43 -10.99
N VAL A 107 3.93 -6.33 -11.58
CA VAL A 107 2.49 -6.15 -11.79
C VAL A 107 1.70 -7.21 -11.03
N VAL A 108 0.69 -6.77 -10.28
CA VAL A 108 -0.34 -7.64 -9.71
C VAL A 108 -1.70 -7.33 -10.31
N PHE A 109 -2.63 -8.26 -10.17
CA PHE A 109 -4.00 -8.04 -10.62
C PHE A 109 -4.93 -7.83 -9.44
N ILE A 110 -5.83 -6.85 -9.55
CA ILE A 110 -6.83 -6.55 -8.54
C ILE A 110 -8.22 -6.39 -9.16
N SER A 111 -9.27 -6.63 -8.38
CA SER A 111 -10.64 -6.28 -8.70
C SER A 111 -11.12 -5.17 -7.76
N LEU A 112 -11.76 -4.15 -8.32
CA LEU A 112 -12.37 -3.06 -7.57
C LEU A 112 -13.88 -3.24 -7.56
N ASN A 113 -14.48 -3.27 -6.36
CA ASN A 113 -15.92 -3.50 -6.17
C ASN A 113 -16.49 -4.73 -6.92
N GLY A 114 -15.73 -5.84 -6.96
CA GLY A 114 -16.15 -7.04 -7.69
C GLY A 114 -16.16 -6.90 -9.22
N GLY A 115 -15.51 -5.86 -9.77
CA GLY A 115 -15.29 -5.70 -11.20
C GLY A 115 -14.30 -6.70 -11.79
N GLN A 116 -13.93 -6.49 -13.06
CA GLN A 116 -12.90 -7.28 -13.73
C GLN A 116 -11.54 -7.14 -13.02
N MET A 117 -10.75 -8.21 -13.00
CA MET A 117 -9.34 -8.16 -12.61
C MET A 117 -8.54 -7.29 -13.59
N VAL A 118 -7.81 -6.31 -13.07
CA VAL A 118 -7.03 -5.34 -13.85
C VAL A 118 -5.59 -5.27 -13.34
N PRO A 119 -4.60 -5.05 -14.23
CA PRO A 119 -3.20 -4.95 -13.84
C PRO A 119 -2.92 -3.60 -13.15
N VAL A 120 -2.21 -3.66 -12.03
CA VAL A 120 -1.68 -2.48 -11.32
C VAL A 120 -0.18 -2.66 -11.06
N LEU A 121 0.57 -1.58 -11.20
CA LEU A 121 2.00 -1.54 -10.90
C LEU A 121 2.18 -1.57 -9.38
N LEU A 122 2.94 -2.54 -8.88
CA LEU A 122 3.32 -2.62 -7.47
C LEU A 122 4.45 -1.63 -7.20
N ASP A 123 4.19 -0.63 -6.38
CA ASP A 123 5.10 0.50 -6.20
C ASP A 123 5.39 0.72 -4.71
N THR A 124 6.59 0.36 -4.27
CA THR A 124 7.03 0.62 -2.91
C THR A 124 7.46 2.07 -2.68
N GLY A 125 7.73 2.86 -3.72
CA GLY A 125 8.13 4.27 -3.62
C GLY A 125 6.98 5.24 -3.32
N SER A 126 5.73 4.80 -3.48
CA SER A 126 4.52 5.60 -3.21
C SER A 126 3.55 4.94 -2.23
N THR A 127 2.52 5.67 -1.76
CA THR A 127 1.48 5.14 -0.86
C THR A 127 0.10 5.50 -1.38
N GLY A 128 -0.77 4.50 -1.50
CA GLY A 128 -2.16 4.64 -1.94
C GLY A 128 -2.43 4.00 -3.30
N LEU A 129 -3.70 3.71 -3.58
CA LEU A 129 -4.13 3.13 -4.85
C LEU A 129 -4.69 4.22 -5.76
N VAL A 130 -4.08 4.39 -6.95
CA VAL A 130 -4.48 5.40 -7.93
C VAL A 130 -4.75 4.72 -9.27
N MET A 131 -5.99 4.84 -9.76
CA MET A 131 -6.45 4.23 -11.01
C MET A 131 -6.57 5.25 -12.13
N ASP A 132 -6.36 4.80 -13.37
CA ASP A 132 -6.52 5.63 -14.56
C ASP A 132 -7.96 6.18 -14.73
N SER A 133 -8.13 7.24 -15.50
CA SER A 133 -9.42 7.91 -15.69
C SER A 133 -10.47 7.04 -16.38
N GLN A 134 -10.09 5.95 -17.07
CA GLN A 134 -11.05 4.97 -17.58
C GLN A 134 -11.98 4.40 -16.49
N PHE A 135 -11.53 4.37 -15.22
CA PHE A 135 -12.30 3.84 -14.09
C PHE A 135 -13.39 4.80 -13.58
N LEU A 136 -13.50 6.03 -14.10
CA LEU A 136 -14.62 6.93 -13.79
C LEU A 136 -15.98 6.36 -14.24
N THR A 137 -15.97 5.41 -15.17
CA THR A 137 -17.17 4.71 -15.66
C THR A 137 -17.63 3.60 -14.72
N GLN A 138 -16.81 3.20 -13.75
CA GLN A 138 -17.11 2.15 -12.80
C GLN A 138 -17.90 2.68 -11.60
N ASN A 139 -18.75 1.84 -11.01
CA ASN A 139 -19.48 2.19 -9.80
C ASN A 139 -18.64 1.88 -8.56
N PHE A 140 -18.06 2.91 -7.95
CA PHE A 140 -17.34 2.84 -6.66
C PHE A 140 -18.08 3.55 -5.52
N GLY A 141 -19.36 3.85 -5.71
CA GLY A 141 -20.14 4.67 -4.78
C GLY A 141 -19.89 6.18 -4.95
N PRO A 142 -20.35 7.00 -3.97
CA PRO A 142 -20.18 8.45 -4.05
C PRO A 142 -18.71 8.85 -3.91
N VAL A 143 -18.36 9.98 -4.51
CA VAL A 143 -17.06 10.64 -4.29
C VAL A 143 -17.03 11.13 -2.83
N ILE A 144 -15.99 10.73 -2.09
CA ILE A 144 -15.77 11.11 -0.68
C ILE A 144 -14.66 12.15 -0.51
N GLY A 145 -13.91 12.45 -1.57
CA GLY A 145 -12.84 13.45 -1.57
C GLY A 145 -12.36 13.76 -2.98
N THR A 146 -11.62 14.85 -3.12
CA THR A 146 -10.97 15.25 -4.37
C THR A 146 -9.61 15.88 -4.07
N GLY A 147 -8.71 15.89 -5.05
CA GLY A 147 -7.41 16.51 -4.87
C GLY A 147 -6.57 16.56 -6.14
N THR A 148 -5.34 17.07 -5.98
CA THR A 148 -4.30 17.13 -7.01
C THR A 148 -3.01 16.54 -6.45
N ALA A 149 -2.32 15.73 -7.23
CA ALA A 149 -1.06 15.12 -6.86
C ALA A 149 -0.13 14.93 -8.07
N GLY A 150 1.10 14.51 -7.80
CA GLY A 150 2.06 14.09 -8.82
C GLY A 150 2.45 12.63 -8.64
N TYR A 151 2.86 11.97 -9.72
CA TYR A 151 3.40 10.62 -9.72
C TYR A 151 4.76 10.57 -10.41
N ALA A 152 5.73 9.94 -9.74
CA ALA A 152 7.11 9.73 -10.22
C ALA A 152 7.82 10.99 -10.77
N GLY A 153 7.38 12.19 -10.38
CA GLY A 153 7.87 13.47 -10.91
C GLY A 153 7.55 13.72 -12.39
N GLY A 154 6.85 12.82 -13.06
CA GLY A 154 6.61 12.84 -14.51
C GLY A 154 5.16 13.04 -14.91
N LEU A 155 4.21 12.90 -13.98
CA LEU A 155 2.77 13.09 -14.22
C LEU A 155 2.17 13.94 -13.10
N THR A 156 1.39 14.97 -13.46
CA THR A 156 0.53 15.71 -12.53
C THR A 156 -0.91 15.36 -12.83
N TYR A 157 -1.73 15.11 -11.81
CA TYR A 157 -3.12 14.68 -11.99
C TYR A 157 -4.06 15.21 -10.90
N ASN A 158 -5.31 15.43 -11.29
CA ASN A 158 -6.44 15.58 -10.38
C ASN A 158 -7.10 14.22 -10.18
N TYR A 159 -7.73 14.02 -9.03
CA TYR A 159 -8.41 12.76 -8.72
C TYR A 159 -9.67 12.97 -7.88
N ASN A 160 -10.57 11.99 -7.98
CA ASN A 160 -11.64 11.74 -7.02
C ASN A 160 -11.24 10.56 -6.13
N THR A 161 -11.60 10.62 -4.86
CA THR A 161 -11.43 9.54 -3.88
C THR A 161 -12.78 8.86 -3.62
N TYR A 162 -12.76 7.53 -3.61
CA TYR A 162 -13.92 6.67 -3.34
C TYR A 162 -13.60 5.72 -2.18
N SER A 163 -14.64 5.23 -1.50
CA SER A 163 -14.51 4.12 -0.55
C SER A 163 -15.08 2.85 -1.17
N THR A 164 -14.21 1.90 -1.50
CA THR A 164 -14.59 0.66 -2.18
C THR A 164 -13.69 -0.51 -1.75
N THR A 165 -14.06 -1.74 -2.10
CA THR A 165 -13.28 -2.94 -1.82
C THR A 165 -12.25 -3.21 -2.91
N VAL A 166 -11.12 -3.79 -2.51
CA VAL A 166 -10.05 -4.26 -3.40
C VAL A 166 -9.85 -5.75 -3.15
N ASP A 167 -9.97 -6.58 -4.19
CA ASP A 167 -9.74 -8.03 -4.15
C ASP A 167 -8.50 -8.39 -4.95
N PHE A 168 -7.57 -9.12 -4.36
CA PHE A 168 -6.38 -9.63 -5.04
C PHE A 168 -6.59 -11.01 -5.71
N GLY A 169 -7.83 -11.51 -5.67
CA GLY A 169 -8.21 -12.85 -6.12
C GLY A 169 -8.33 -13.84 -4.95
N ASN A 170 -9.03 -14.96 -5.19
CA ASN A 170 -9.22 -16.03 -4.21
C ASN A 170 -9.85 -15.58 -2.87
N GLY A 171 -10.63 -14.48 -2.88
CA GLY A 171 -11.28 -13.94 -1.69
C GLY A 171 -10.34 -13.15 -0.77
N LEU A 172 -9.17 -12.74 -1.26
CA LEU A 172 -8.24 -11.83 -0.57
C LEU A 172 -8.74 -10.40 -0.70
N LEU A 173 -9.82 -10.13 0.02
CA LEU A 173 -10.62 -8.92 -0.07
C LEU A 173 -10.36 -7.98 1.12
N THR A 174 -10.16 -6.70 0.82
CA THR A 174 -10.06 -5.66 1.85
C THR A 174 -11.43 -5.30 2.42
N LEU A 175 -11.45 -4.69 3.61
CA LEU A 175 -12.54 -3.79 3.98
C LEU A 175 -12.62 -2.62 2.98
N PRO A 176 -13.77 -1.92 2.86
CA PRO A 176 -13.84 -0.70 2.07
C PRO A 176 -12.76 0.29 2.48
N THR A 177 -12.01 0.79 1.51
CA THR A 177 -10.82 1.62 1.71
C THR A 177 -10.70 2.66 0.60
N SER A 178 -9.83 3.66 0.80
CA SER A 178 -9.69 4.79 -0.11
C SER A 178 -9.01 4.37 -1.42
N VAL A 179 -9.70 4.60 -2.53
CA VAL A 179 -9.19 4.40 -3.90
C VAL A 179 -9.34 5.70 -4.67
N ASN A 180 -8.25 6.17 -5.26
CA ASN A 180 -8.25 7.36 -6.10
C ASN A 180 -8.47 6.98 -7.57
N VAL A 181 -9.26 7.78 -8.29
CA VAL A 181 -9.42 7.67 -9.74
C VAL A 181 -9.06 9.02 -10.36
N VAL A 182 -8.15 9.00 -11.33
CA VAL A 182 -7.73 10.21 -12.04
C VAL A 182 -8.90 10.83 -12.79
N THR A 183 -9.10 12.15 -12.64
CA THR A 183 -10.11 12.91 -13.39
C THR A 183 -9.51 13.65 -14.58
N SER A 184 -8.26 14.07 -14.46
CA SER A 184 -7.47 14.71 -15.52
C SER A 184 -5.99 14.63 -15.19
N SER A 185 -5.10 14.52 -16.18
CA SER A 185 -3.65 14.45 -15.96
C SER A 185 -2.84 15.07 -17.10
N SER A 186 -1.59 15.41 -16.81
CA SER A 186 -0.63 15.88 -17.81
C SER A 186 0.82 15.51 -17.44
N PRO A 187 1.68 15.23 -18.45
CA PRO A 187 1.37 15.02 -19.86
C PRO A 187 0.70 13.65 -20.12
N GLY A 188 -0.46 13.63 -20.76
CA GLY A 188 -1.18 12.39 -21.09
C GLY A 188 -1.94 11.75 -19.92
N THR A 189 -2.43 10.51 -20.12
CA THR A 189 -3.16 9.73 -19.11
C THR A 189 -2.20 8.93 -18.21
N LEU A 190 -2.70 8.46 -17.06
CA LEU A 190 -1.91 7.57 -16.18
C LEU A 190 -1.60 6.25 -16.88
N GLY A 191 -2.55 5.66 -17.61
CA GLY A 191 -2.31 4.43 -18.37
C GLY A 191 -1.21 4.57 -19.44
N ASN A 192 -1.13 5.73 -20.11
CA ASN A 192 -0.04 6.01 -21.05
C ASN A 192 1.30 6.17 -20.33
N PHE A 193 1.31 6.81 -19.16
CA PHE A 193 2.50 6.93 -18.32
C PHE A 193 3.00 5.56 -17.86
N LEU A 194 2.10 4.63 -17.57
CA LEU A 194 2.37 3.25 -17.16
C LEU A 194 2.52 2.27 -18.35
N SER A 195 2.66 2.76 -19.57
CA SER A 195 2.70 1.91 -20.78
C SER A 195 3.81 0.85 -20.77
N ARG A 196 4.89 1.06 -20.01
CA ARG A 196 5.96 0.07 -19.82
C ARG A 196 5.49 -1.19 -19.11
N SER A 197 4.58 -1.08 -18.14
CA SER A 197 4.02 -2.23 -17.41
C SER A 197 2.72 -2.73 -18.02
N GLY A 198 2.02 -1.87 -18.78
CA GLY A 198 0.65 -2.12 -19.22
C GLY A 198 -0.37 -2.02 -18.08
N ALA A 199 0.06 -1.56 -16.90
CA ALA A 199 -0.81 -1.33 -15.76
C ALA A 199 -1.75 -0.14 -16.01
N VAL A 200 -2.94 -0.21 -15.43
CA VAL A 200 -3.97 0.84 -15.51
C VAL A 200 -4.19 1.51 -14.16
N GLY A 201 -3.24 1.33 -13.25
CA GLY A 201 -3.19 1.97 -11.94
C GLY A 201 -1.88 1.67 -11.22
N VAL A 202 -1.63 2.44 -10.17
CA VAL A 202 -0.48 2.29 -9.28
C VAL A 202 -0.99 1.82 -7.93
N LEU A 203 -0.47 0.68 -7.48
CA LEU A 203 -0.65 0.15 -6.14
C LEU A 203 0.54 0.56 -5.28
N GLY A 204 0.45 1.78 -4.72
CA GLY A 204 1.44 2.32 -3.81
C GLY A 204 1.39 1.63 -2.44
N ILE A 205 2.42 0.86 -2.14
CA ILE A 205 2.54 0.04 -0.92
C ILE A 205 3.66 0.49 0.01
N GLY A 206 4.35 1.58 -0.30
CA GLY A 206 5.29 2.21 0.63
C GLY A 206 4.60 2.55 1.96
N PRO A 207 5.15 2.18 3.12
CA PRO A 207 4.66 2.68 4.39
C PRO A 207 5.06 4.16 4.54
N ASN A 208 4.35 4.93 5.36
CA ASN A 208 4.83 6.22 5.89
C ASN A 208 5.49 7.21 4.90
N ASN A 209 4.91 7.43 3.72
CA ASN A 209 5.41 8.44 2.77
C ASN A 209 5.32 9.91 3.25
N GLY A 210 5.01 10.15 4.53
CA GLY A 210 4.98 11.49 5.13
C GLY A 210 3.73 12.31 4.80
N PHE A 211 2.72 11.72 4.14
CA PHE A 211 1.45 12.37 3.85
C PHE A 211 0.35 11.92 4.83
N PRO A 212 -0.12 12.80 5.74
CA PRO A 212 -1.22 12.48 6.64
C PRO A 212 -2.49 12.17 5.84
N GLY A 213 -3.08 10.99 6.05
CA GLY A 213 -4.36 10.60 5.44
C GLY A 213 -4.27 9.58 4.29
N THR A 214 -3.08 9.16 3.87
CA THR A 214 -2.89 8.07 2.89
C THR A 214 -2.22 6.85 3.53
N SER A 215 -2.90 5.70 3.51
CA SER A 215 -2.34 4.41 3.95
C SER A 215 -2.25 3.44 2.77
N SER A 216 -1.33 2.49 2.84
CA SER A 216 -1.27 1.38 1.88
C SER A 216 -2.57 0.58 1.94
N ILE A 217 -3.06 0.13 0.78
CA ILE A 217 -4.27 -0.70 0.69
C ILE A 217 -4.15 -1.99 1.53
N VAL A 218 -2.92 -2.47 1.72
CA VAL A 218 -2.62 -3.68 2.51
C VAL A 218 -3.10 -3.52 3.95
N THR A 219 -3.06 -2.31 4.50
CA THR A 219 -3.50 -2.06 5.89
C THR A 219 -5.00 -2.31 6.09
N ALA A 220 -5.80 -2.35 5.01
CA ALA A 220 -7.22 -2.67 5.03
C ALA A 220 -7.53 -4.18 4.86
N MET A 221 -6.50 -5.03 4.74
CA MET A 221 -6.65 -6.49 4.71
C MET A 221 -7.08 -7.04 6.08
N PRO A 222 -7.82 -8.17 6.13
CA PRO A 222 -8.32 -8.72 7.37
C PRO A 222 -7.23 -9.45 8.17
N GLY A 223 -7.34 -9.41 9.50
CA GLY A 223 -6.51 -10.20 10.40
C GLY A 223 -5.02 -9.88 10.26
N LEU A 224 -4.18 -10.92 10.20
CA LEU A 224 -2.73 -10.76 10.09
C LEU A 224 -2.26 -10.39 8.67
N LEU A 225 -3.12 -10.52 7.66
CA LEU A 225 -2.76 -10.18 6.26
C LEU A 225 -2.36 -8.71 6.08
N ASN A 226 -2.74 -7.83 7.02
CA ASN A 226 -2.38 -6.40 6.99
C ASN A 226 -0.98 -6.08 7.56
N ASN A 227 -0.25 -7.06 8.09
CA ASN A 227 1.02 -6.81 8.77
C ASN A 227 2.14 -6.38 7.82
N GLY A 228 2.05 -6.77 6.55
CA GLY A 228 3.06 -6.48 5.55
C GLY A 228 2.88 -7.29 4.27
N VAL A 229 3.83 -7.12 3.37
CA VAL A 229 3.93 -7.87 2.13
C VAL A 229 5.38 -8.29 1.86
N LEU A 230 5.59 -9.56 1.53
CA LEU A 230 6.84 -10.07 0.95
C LEU A 230 6.73 -10.02 -0.57
N ILE A 231 7.67 -9.33 -1.20
CA ILE A 231 7.82 -9.20 -2.65
C ILE A 231 8.98 -10.09 -3.07
N ASP A 232 8.71 -11.08 -3.91
CA ASP A 232 9.76 -11.91 -4.52
C ASP A 232 9.53 -11.93 -6.03
N GLU A 233 10.21 -11.03 -6.72
CA GLU A 233 10.11 -10.87 -8.17
C GLU A 233 10.65 -12.11 -8.90
N SER A 234 11.68 -12.74 -8.35
CA SER A 234 12.33 -13.92 -8.95
C SER A 234 11.43 -15.15 -8.90
N ALA A 235 10.67 -15.33 -7.81
CA ALA A 235 9.67 -16.37 -7.68
C ALA A 235 8.31 -15.98 -8.28
N GLY A 236 8.13 -14.71 -8.67
CA GLY A 236 6.88 -14.20 -9.24
C GLY A 236 5.73 -14.23 -8.24
N ILE A 237 5.99 -13.87 -6.98
CA ILE A 237 4.97 -13.87 -5.92
C ILE A 237 4.92 -12.57 -5.12
N LEU A 238 3.71 -12.25 -4.66
CA LEU A 238 3.45 -11.29 -3.60
C LEU A 238 2.73 -12.01 -2.46
N GLN A 239 3.33 -12.07 -1.28
CA GLN A 239 2.73 -12.71 -0.10
C GLN A 239 2.32 -11.67 0.93
N PHE A 240 1.03 -11.65 1.28
CA PHE A 240 0.47 -10.87 2.37
C PHE A 240 0.70 -11.57 3.71
N GLY A 241 0.74 -10.78 4.79
CA GLY A 241 0.84 -11.26 6.16
C GLY A 241 2.22 -11.04 6.78
N PRO A 242 2.49 -11.63 7.96
CA PRO A 242 3.79 -11.57 8.61
C PRO A 242 4.89 -12.15 7.72
N ASN A 243 6.12 -11.62 7.80
CA ASN A 243 7.26 -12.18 7.06
C ASN A 243 7.46 -13.66 7.47
N THR A 244 7.48 -14.55 6.47
CA THR A 244 7.67 -15.99 6.67
C THR A 244 9.12 -16.43 6.49
N LEU A 245 9.97 -15.55 5.94
CA LEU A 245 11.40 -15.81 5.79
C LEU A 245 12.12 -15.51 7.11
N THR A 246 13.03 -16.41 7.48
CA THR A 246 13.89 -16.26 8.64
C THR A 246 15.21 -15.62 8.23
N GLY A 247 15.72 -14.71 9.04
CA GLY A 247 16.93 -13.96 8.72
C GLY A 247 16.60 -12.68 7.95
N GLY A 248 17.57 -12.22 7.18
CA GLY A 248 17.48 -10.93 6.50
C GLY A 248 17.86 -9.74 7.37
N ILE A 249 18.07 -8.60 6.71
CA ILE A 249 18.50 -7.36 7.32
C ILE A 249 17.34 -6.37 7.29
N THR A 250 16.80 -6.04 8.46
CA THR A 250 15.73 -5.05 8.58
C THR A 250 16.30 -3.65 8.77
N ILE A 251 15.87 -2.72 7.92
CA ILE A 251 16.15 -1.30 8.06
C ILE A 251 14.86 -0.54 8.41
N SER A 252 15.00 0.48 9.26
CA SER A 252 13.91 1.34 9.71
C SER A 252 13.76 2.56 8.81
N GLY A 253 12.51 2.89 8.46
CA GLY A 253 12.22 3.95 7.51
C GLY A 253 11.89 3.35 6.16
N ALA A 254 10.69 3.62 5.68
CA ALA A 254 10.29 3.27 4.33
C ALA A 254 9.24 4.31 3.87
N PRO A 255 9.18 4.60 2.56
CA PRO A 255 9.98 3.98 1.50
C PRO A 255 11.44 4.46 1.45
N ILE A 256 11.78 5.52 2.20
CA ILE A 256 13.13 6.07 2.30
C ILE A 256 13.76 5.67 3.63
N SER A 257 14.98 5.14 3.56
CA SER A 257 15.84 4.79 4.69
C SER A 257 17.19 5.49 4.57
N THR A 258 17.83 5.83 5.70
CA THR A 258 19.25 6.21 5.70
C THR A 258 20.10 4.96 5.67
N VAL A 259 20.99 4.86 4.69
CA VAL A 259 21.89 3.72 4.44
C VAL A 259 23.27 4.23 4.04
N ALA A 260 24.25 3.33 3.92
CA ALA A 260 25.58 3.69 3.44
C ALA A 260 25.76 3.20 1.98
N VAL A 261 26.12 4.11 1.07
CA VAL A 261 26.31 3.82 -0.36
C VAL A 261 27.79 3.92 -0.70
N GLN A 262 28.29 2.95 -1.46
CA GLN A 262 29.64 2.90 -1.98
C GLN A 262 29.60 2.78 -3.51
N ILE A 263 30.38 3.62 -4.17
CA ILE A 263 30.60 3.58 -5.63
C ILE A 263 32.02 3.08 -5.88
N ASP A 264 32.13 2.02 -6.67
CA ASP A 264 33.36 1.25 -6.88
C ASP A 264 34.05 0.88 -5.56
N ASN A 265 35.30 1.29 -5.38
CA ASN A 265 36.05 1.14 -4.13
C ASN A 265 36.19 2.45 -3.35
N GLY A 266 35.29 3.42 -3.62
CA GLY A 266 35.25 4.69 -2.91
C GLY A 266 34.85 4.56 -1.43
N PRO A 267 34.82 5.67 -0.68
CA PRO A 267 34.35 5.66 0.70
C PRO A 267 32.85 5.34 0.77
N LEU A 268 32.43 4.72 1.87
CA LEU A 268 31.00 4.62 2.20
C LEU A 268 30.47 6.01 2.55
N GLN A 269 29.36 6.39 1.93
CA GLN A 269 28.69 7.67 2.12
C GLN A 269 27.29 7.45 2.69
N GLN A 270 26.98 8.08 3.81
CA GLN A 270 25.62 8.05 4.35
C GLN A 270 24.68 8.82 3.42
N ALA A 271 23.62 8.16 2.97
CA ALA A 271 22.66 8.74 2.05
C ALA A 271 21.23 8.27 2.36
N PRO A 272 20.22 9.13 2.16
CA PRO A 272 18.83 8.68 2.04
C PRO A 272 18.65 7.91 0.72
N VAL A 273 18.11 6.71 0.80
CA VAL A 273 17.81 5.85 -0.35
C VAL A 273 16.35 5.42 -0.29
N MET A 274 15.65 5.57 -1.41
CA MET A 274 14.31 5.06 -1.63
C MET A 274 14.39 3.68 -2.27
N PHE A 275 13.85 2.67 -1.59
CA PHE A 275 13.72 1.32 -2.12
C PHE A 275 12.40 1.21 -2.88
N ASP A 276 12.47 1.39 -4.20
CA ASP A 276 11.32 1.63 -5.07
C ASP A 276 11.24 0.59 -6.19
N SER A 277 10.30 -0.34 -6.05
CA SER A 277 10.00 -1.40 -7.02
C SER A 277 9.47 -0.87 -8.35
N GLY A 278 8.85 0.32 -8.36
CA GLY A 278 8.39 1.01 -9.57
C GLY A 278 9.47 1.90 -10.21
N GLY A 279 10.66 2.01 -9.62
CA GLY A 279 11.71 2.95 -10.00
C GLY A 279 12.53 2.57 -11.25
N ILE A 280 12.12 1.54 -12.00
CA ILE A 280 12.80 1.05 -13.22
C ILE A 280 14.27 0.70 -12.93
N ASN A 281 15.24 1.45 -13.46
CA ASN A 281 16.69 1.24 -13.27
C ASN A 281 17.28 2.15 -12.17
N GLY A 282 16.45 2.94 -11.51
CA GLY A 282 16.83 3.81 -10.42
C GLY A 282 17.43 5.15 -10.85
N THR A 283 17.74 5.96 -9.84
CA THR A 283 18.41 7.25 -9.98
C THR A 283 19.43 7.44 -8.86
N ILE A 284 20.47 8.22 -9.12
CA ILE A 284 21.48 8.54 -8.11
C ILE A 284 21.84 10.04 -8.15
N PRO A 285 21.87 10.75 -7.00
CA PRO A 285 22.25 12.15 -6.99
C PRO A 285 23.70 12.35 -7.42
N SER A 286 23.93 13.39 -8.23
CA SER A 286 25.24 13.81 -8.73
C SER A 286 26.30 13.90 -7.62
N ALA A 287 25.94 14.48 -6.46
CA ALA A 287 26.84 14.61 -5.32
C ALA A 287 27.26 13.24 -4.73
N LEU A 288 26.34 12.27 -4.69
CA LEU A 288 26.61 10.94 -4.16
C LEU A 288 27.46 10.10 -5.13
N ALA A 289 27.16 10.21 -6.43
CA ALA A 289 27.86 9.49 -7.49
C ALA A 289 29.19 10.15 -7.91
N SER A 290 29.44 11.40 -7.50
CA SER A 290 30.55 12.22 -8.03
C SER A 290 30.57 12.31 -9.57
N LEU A 291 29.38 12.35 -10.17
CA LEU A 291 29.17 12.41 -11.62
C LEU A 291 28.30 13.61 -12.00
N PRO A 292 28.47 14.22 -13.18
CA PRO A 292 27.56 15.25 -13.66
C PRO A 292 26.12 14.73 -13.78
N SER A 293 25.14 15.53 -13.37
CA SER A 293 23.71 15.23 -13.60
C SER A 293 23.34 15.31 -15.08
N GLY A 294 22.27 14.62 -15.48
CA GLY A 294 21.73 14.70 -16.84
C GLY A 294 22.14 13.54 -17.76
N GLY A 295 22.90 12.58 -17.24
CA GLY A 295 23.30 11.36 -17.95
C GLY A 295 23.11 10.11 -17.09
N PHE A 296 23.49 8.96 -17.61
CA PHE A 296 23.49 7.70 -16.85
C PHE A 296 24.86 7.44 -16.22
N VAL A 297 24.89 6.68 -15.13
CA VAL A 297 26.14 6.16 -14.58
C VAL A 297 26.83 5.29 -15.65
N PRO A 298 28.16 5.41 -15.87
CA PRO A 298 28.88 4.57 -16.81
C PRO A 298 28.68 3.07 -16.54
N ALA A 299 28.64 2.26 -17.59
CA ALA A 299 28.65 0.80 -17.45
C ALA A 299 29.99 0.33 -16.83
N GLY A 300 29.94 -0.73 -16.03
CA GLY A 300 31.10 -1.25 -15.30
C GLY A 300 31.32 -0.62 -13.93
N THR A 301 30.50 0.34 -13.52
CA THR A 301 30.54 0.94 -12.17
C THR A 301 29.85 0.02 -11.18
N THR A 302 30.52 -0.31 -10.08
CA THR A 302 29.93 -1.10 -9.00
C THR A 302 29.24 -0.19 -8.01
N ILE A 303 27.99 -0.51 -7.67
CA ILE A 303 27.21 0.21 -6.66
C ILE A 303 26.85 -0.79 -5.57
N SER A 304 27.28 -0.50 -4.35
CA SER A 304 27.02 -1.32 -3.17
C SER A 304 26.30 -0.50 -2.12
N VAL A 305 25.21 -1.04 -1.57
CA VAL A 305 24.40 -0.39 -0.55
C VAL A 305 24.41 -1.25 0.71
N TYR A 306 24.78 -0.66 1.84
CA TYR A 306 24.95 -1.30 3.13
C TYR A 306 23.97 -0.74 4.16
N THR A 307 23.87 -1.40 5.30
CA THR A 307 23.28 -0.80 6.52
C THR A 307 23.92 0.54 6.84
N SER A 308 23.21 1.39 7.58
CA SER A 308 23.67 2.76 7.90
C SER A 308 24.96 2.82 8.72
N ASP A 309 25.35 1.74 9.40
CA ASP A 309 26.65 1.62 10.07
C ASP A 309 27.78 1.19 9.10
N GLY A 310 27.45 0.86 7.86
CA GLY A 310 28.38 0.38 6.83
C GLY A 310 28.84 -1.06 7.02
N GLN A 311 28.28 -1.80 7.97
CA GLN A 311 28.81 -3.11 8.40
C GLN A 311 28.24 -4.28 7.60
N THR A 312 27.01 -4.17 7.11
CA THR A 312 26.31 -5.29 6.44
C THR A 312 25.82 -4.88 5.07
N LEU A 313 26.24 -5.62 4.04
CA LEU A 313 25.79 -5.39 2.66
C LEU A 313 24.30 -5.75 2.52
N LEU A 314 23.50 -4.83 1.98
CA LEU A 314 22.10 -5.07 1.61
C LEU A 314 22.02 -5.62 0.19
N TYR A 315 22.67 -4.95 -0.77
CA TYR A 315 22.77 -5.43 -2.15
C TYR A 315 23.95 -4.78 -2.87
N SER A 316 24.42 -5.41 -3.95
CA SER A 316 25.45 -4.87 -4.83
C SER A 316 25.23 -5.30 -6.27
N TYR A 317 25.59 -4.45 -7.21
CA TYR A 317 25.60 -4.78 -8.63
C TYR A 317 26.61 -3.92 -9.39
N THR A 318 27.00 -4.41 -10.56
CA THR A 318 27.77 -3.62 -11.52
C THR A 318 26.84 -3.16 -12.64
N THR A 319 26.82 -1.86 -12.91
CA THR A 319 26.00 -1.25 -13.95
C THR A 319 26.35 -1.81 -15.32
N THR A 320 25.35 -1.87 -16.21
CA THR A 320 25.54 -2.25 -17.61
C THR A 320 25.04 -1.15 -18.53
N ALA A 321 25.21 -1.32 -19.85
CA ALA A 321 24.65 -0.39 -20.83
C ALA A 321 23.11 -0.27 -20.79
N THR A 322 22.42 -1.26 -20.21
CA THR A 322 20.94 -1.34 -20.17
C THR A 322 20.36 -1.38 -18.76
N ASN A 323 21.20 -1.53 -17.73
CA ASN A 323 20.83 -1.46 -16.32
C ASN A 323 21.79 -0.50 -15.60
N THR A 324 21.45 0.78 -15.63
CA THR A 324 22.23 1.85 -15.03
C THR A 324 21.29 2.98 -14.55
N PRO A 325 21.54 3.56 -13.36
CA PRO A 325 20.70 4.62 -12.84
C PRO A 325 21.00 5.95 -13.56
N PHE A 326 19.96 6.79 -13.66
CA PHE A 326 20.11 8.15 -14.16
C PHE A 326 20.67 9.07 -13.06
N VAL A 327 21.63 9.93 -13.40
CA VAL A 327 22.25 10.86 -12.47
C VAL A 327 21.43 12.14 -12.34
N THR A 328 20.86 12.38 -11.16
CA THR A 328 19.98 13.53 -10.88
C THR A 328 20.74 14.72 -10.29
N SER A 329 20.17 15.93 -10.45
CA SER A 329 20.63 17.12 -9.72
C SER A 329 19.91 17.20 -8.37
N GLY A 330 20.53 16.62 -7.33
CA GLY A 330 19.93 16.51 -6.00
C GLY A 330 18.90 15.39 -5.88
N GLY A 331 18.05 15.49 -4.86
CA GLY A 331 17.09 14.44 -4.49
C GLY A 331 17.72 13.32 -3.66
N VAL A 332 17.00 12.20 -3.57
CA VAL A 332 17.48 10.96 -2.93
C VAL A 332 17.85 9.94 -4.00
N MET A 333 18.69 8.98 -3.66
CA MET A 333 18.92 7.83 -4.55
C MET A 333 17.67 6.96 -4.57
N ASN A 334 17.30 6.46 -5.75
CA ASN A 334 16.22 5.50 -5.96
C ASN A 334 16.85 4.21 -6.48
N THR A 335 16.55 3.08 -5.85
CA THR A 335 17.18 1.80 -6.21
C THR A 335 16.73 1.24 -7.56
N GLY A 336 15.52 1.60 -7.99
CA GLY A 336 14.79 0.84 -9.00
C GLY A 336 14.60 -0.62 -8.59
N HIS A 337 14.42 -1.47 -9.60
CA HIS A 337 14.13 -2.90 -9.46
C HIS A 337 15.29 -3.73 -8.90
N VAL A 338 16.55 -3.25 -8.97
CA VAL A 338 17.74 -4.08 -8.73
C VAL A 338 17.70 -4.89 -7.44
N PRO A 339 17.44 -4.32 -6.25
CA PRO A 339 17.40 -5.12 -5.03
C PRO A 339 16.22 -6.11 -5.02
N PHE A 340 15.06 -5.76 -5.61
CA PHE A 340 13.88 -6.64 -5.69
C PHE A 340 14.09 -7.83 -6.63
N ALA A 341 14.85 -7.62 -7.72
CA ALA A 341 15.24 -8.67 -8.65
C ALA A 341 16.30 -9.63 -8.07
N GLN A 342 17.09 -9.17 -7.08
CA GLN A 342 18.15 -9.97 -6.47
C GLN A 342 17.66 -10.83 -5.30
N GLN A 343 16.66 -10.37 -4.55
CA GLN A 343 16.25 -11.02 -3.31
C GLN A 343 14.82 -10.67 -2.90
N PRO A 344 14.17 -11.52 -2.07
CA PRO A 344 12.87 -11.21 -1.50
C PRO A 344 12.93 -10.02 -0.53
N ILE A 345 12.06 -9.03 -0.73
CA ILE A 345 11.98 -7.83 0.11
C ILE A 345 10.64 -7.80 0.84
N TYR A 346 10.70 -7.71 2.16
CA TYR A 346 9.51 -7.59 3.00
C TYR A 346 9.28 -6.14 3.41
N VAL A 347 8.07 -5.64 3.13
CA VAL A 347 7.59 -4.32 3.54
C VAL A 347 6.62 -4.48 4.70
N SER A 348 6.96 -3.90 5.84
CA SER A 348 6.21 -4.03 7.09
C SER A 348 5.37 -2.79 7.40
N TYR A 349 4.14 -3.01 7.87
CA TYR A 349 3.22 -1.98 8.37
C TYR A 349 3.03 -2.06 9.90
N SER A 350 3.95 -2.72 10.60
CA SER A 350 3.90 -2.96 12.05
C SER A 350 3.51 -1.71 12.87
N PRO A 351 2.75 -1.84 13.99
CA PRO A 351 2.03 -0.76 14.65
C PRO A 351 2.89 0.27 15.41
N THR A 352 4.21 0.23 15.30
CA THR A 352 5.13 1.20 15.93
C THR A 352 5.21 2.54 15.18
N ALA A 353 4.32 2.76 14.21
CA ALA A 353 4.23 3.94 13.35
C ALA A 353 5.46 4.18 12.44
N ILE A 354 6.44 3.27 12.40
CA ILE A 354 7.60 3.33 11.48
C ILE A 354 7.62 2.07 10.62
N GLY A 355 7.30 2.21 9.34
CA GLY A 355 7.49 1.16 8.35
C GLY A 355 8.95 0.71 8.27
N THR A 356 9.15 -0.59 8.06
CA THR A 356 10.47 -1.20 7.92
C THR A 356 10.55 -2.01 6.64
N THR A 357 11.76 -2.08 6.08
CA THR A 357 12.08 -2.90 4.91
C THR A 357 13.06 -3.98 5.34
N THR A 358 12.82 -5.24 4.97
CA THR A 358 13.74 -6.36 5.25
C THR A 358 14.23 -6.97 3.95
N PHE A 359 15.55 -7.09 3.81
CA PHE A 359 16.25 -7.75 2.71
C PHE A 359 16.52 -9.20 3.13
N ASN A 360 15.87 -10.19 2.51
CA ASN A 360 15.91 -11.60 2.95
C ASN A 360 16.84 -12.46 2.11
#